data_AF-A0A1F8XMR8-F1
#
_entry.id   AF-A0A1F8XMR8-F1
#
_cell.length_a   1.000
_cell.length_b   1.000
_cell.length_c   1.000
_cell.angle_alpha   90.00
_cell.angle_beta   90.00
_cell.angle_gamma   90.00
#
_symmetry.space_group_name_H-M   'P 1'
#
loop_
_entity.id
_entity.type
_entity.pdbx_description
1 polymer ?
#
loop_
_entity_poly.entity_id
_entity_poly.type
_entity_poly.pdbx_seq_one_letter_code
_entity_poly.pdbx_strand_id
1 'polypeptide(L)'
;MISPAGVSAGLTPANLKTLASVPILLQVGDYDPPRVKSLRSFADSIGPNASLMALPELGIFGNSHLVMIERNNLQVADLLIQRLEKVLPGLMQ
;
A
#
# COMPACT_ATOMS: atom_id res chain seq x y z
N MET A 1 25.42 -2.01 -0.79
CA MET A 1 24.05 -1.81 -0.26
C MET A 1 23.24 -3.03 -0.60
N ILE A 2 22.91 -3.82 0.42
CA ILE A 2 22.22 -5.10 0.28
C ILE A 2 20.73 -4.75 0.12
N SER A 3 20.11 -5.07 -1.02
CA SER A 3 18.65 -5.16 -1.07
C SER A 3 18.30 -6.57 -0.62
N PRO A 4 17.79 -6.80 0.60
CA PRO A 4 17.18 -8.09 0.89
C PRO A 4 15.93 -8.17 0.02
N ALA A 5 15.65 -9.36 -0.54
CA ALA A 5 14.47 -9.66 -1.34
C ALA A 5 13.22 -9.05 -0.68
N GLY A 6 12.72 -7.97 -1.27
CA GLY A 6 11.71 -7.09 -0.71
C GLY A 6 11.17 -6.19 -1.80
N VAL A 7 10.14 -5.40 -1.50
CA VAL A 7 9.41 -4.57 -2.47
C VAL A 7 10.30 -3.61 -3.30
N SER A 8 11.52 -3.32 -2.82
CA SER A 8 12.48 -2.42 -3.49
C SER A 8 13.63 -3.14 -4.22
N ALA A 9 13.61 -4.48 -4.30
CA ALA A 9 14.68 -5.23 -4.94
C ALA A 9 14.78 -4.87 -6.43
N GLY A 10 15.93 -4.30 -6.83
CA GLY A 10 16.21 -3.91 -8.22
C GLY A 10 15.74 -2.51 -8.60
N LEU A 11 15.15 -1.74 -7.69
CA LEU A 11 14.78 -0.34 -7.98
C LEU A 11 16.00 0.59 -7.90
N THR A 12 16.20 1.38 -8.94
CA THR A 12 17.19 2.47 -8.96
C THR A 12 16.59 3.75 -8.40
N PRO A 13 17.41 4.73 -7.96
CA PRO A 13 16.92 6.05 -7.55
C PRO A 13 16.11 6.76 -8.65
N ALA A 14 16.45 6.53 -9.92
CA ALA A 14 15.68 7.05 -11.04
C ALA A 14 14.26 6.44 -11.09
N ASN A 15 14.12 5.14 -10.80
CA ASN A 15 12.80 4.50 -10.73
C ASN A 15 11.96 5.08 -9.60
N LEU A 16 12.54 5.34 -8.42
CA LEU A 16 11.82 5.95 -7.30
C LEU A 16 11.30 7.34 -7.66
N LYS A 17 12.08 8.13 -8.39
CA LYS A 17 11.64 9.45 -8.87
C LYS A 17 10.46 9.37 -9.84
N THR A 18 10.43 8.34 -10.70
CA THR A 18 9.28 8.09 -11.57
C THR A 18 8.06 7.63 -10.78
N LEU A 19 8.23 6.75 -9.79
CA LEU A 19 7.13 6.32 -8.92
C LEU A 19 6.55 7.48 -8.12
N ALA A 20 7.40 8.42 -7.69
CA ALA A 20 6.97 9.60 -6.96
C ALA A 20 6.07 10.54 -7.77
N SER A 21 5.96 10.41 -9.10
CA SER A 21 5.06 11.24 -9.91
C SER A 21 3.61 10.73 -9.95
N VAL A 22 3.37 9.49 -9.50
CA VAL A 22 2.03 8.87 -9.51
C VAL A 22 1.61 8.59 -8.06
N PRO A 23 0.35 8.81 -7.69
CA PRO A 23 -0.14 8.39 -6.38
C PRO A 23 -0.12 6.86 -6.24
N ILE A 24 0.49 6.35 -5.17
CA ILE A 24 0.65 4.93 -4.89
C ILE A 24 0.00 4.59 -3.55
N LEU A 25 -0.83 3.55 -3.55
CA LEU A 25 -1.38 2.94 -2.36
C LEU A 25 -0.84 1.51 -2.22
N LEU A 26 -0.13 1.26 -1.13
CA LEU A 26 0.32 -0.07 -0.73
C LEU A 26 -0.67 -0.64 0.28
N GLN A 27 -1.27 -1.79 -0.01
CA GLN A 27 -2.20 -2.47 0.89
C GLN A 27 -1.56 -3.74 1.46
N VAL A 28 -1.74 -3.99 2.76
CA VAL A 28 -1.25 -5.22 3.42
C VAL A 28 -2.25 -5.73 4.45
N GLY A 29 -2.38 -7.05 4.53
CA GLY A 29 -3.17 -7.77 5.52
C GLY A 29 -2.54 -7.82 6.92
N ASP A 30 -3.01 -8.73 7.75
CA ASP A 30 -2.76 -8.79 9.19
C ASP A 30 -1.53 -9.65 9.54
N TYR A 31 -1.44 -10.85 8.99
CA TYR A 31 -0.53 -11.90 9.45
C TYR A 31 0.95 -11.76 9.03
N ASP A 32 1.40 -10.58 8.60
CA ASP A 32 2.80 -10.33 8.21
C ASP A 32 3.34 -8.97 8.74
N PRO A 33 3.59 -8.85 10.06
CA PRO A 33 4.13 -7.61 10.64
C PRO A 33 5.48 -7.15 10.05
N PRO A 34 6.46 -8.04 9.74
CA PRO A 34 7.68 -7.63 9.05
C PRO A 34 7.42 -6.94 7.71
N ARG A 35 6.42 -7.41 6.95
CA ARG A 35 6.01 -6.77 5.69
C ARG A 35 5.47 -5.36 5.88
N VAL A 36 4.68 -5.11 6.91
CA VAL A 36 4.17 -3.76 7.22
C VAL A 36 5.33 -2.79 7.37
N LYS A 37 6.36 -3.18 8.14
CA LYS A 37 7.57 -2.36 8.33
C LYS A 37 8.32 -2.11 7.02
N SER A 38 8.54 -3.16 6.21
CA SER A 38 9.22 -3.04 4.92
C SER A 38 8.47 -2.16 3.93
N LEU A 39 7.14 -2.29 3.84
CA LEU A 39 6.31 -1.46 2.97
C LEU A 39 6.26 -0.01 3.44
N ARG A 40 6.30 0.25 4.75
CA ARG A 40 6.36 1.60 5.30
C ARG A 40 7.65 2.29 4.89
N SER A 41 8.80 1.65 5.12
CA SER A 41 10.09 2.19 4.67
C SER A 41 10.16 2.39 3.16
N PHE A 42 9.46 1.55 2.37
CA PHE A 42 9.38 1.73 0.94
C PHE A 42 8.52 2.93 0.54
N ALA A 43 7.33 3.11 1.14
CA ALA A 43 6.51 4.29 0.93
C ALA A 43 7.29 5.57 1.26
N ASP A 44 7.98 5.59 2.40
CA ASP A 44 8.82 6.73 2.82
C ASP A 44 9.94 7.03 1.81
N SER A 45 10.47 6.01 1.13
CA SER A 45 11.51 6.17 0.10
C SER A 45 10.99 6.73 -1.23
N ILE A 46 9.70 6.56 -1.53
CA ILE A 46 9.04 7.15 -2.70
C ILE A 46 8.64 8.61 -2.39
N GLY A 47 8.24 8.88 -1.15
CA GLY A 47 7.86 10.21 -0.69
C GLY A 47 6.33 10.42 -0.59
N PRO A 48 5.85 11.68 -0.61
CA PRO A 48 4.51 12.04 -0.15
C PRO A 48 3.36 11.45 -0.97
N ASN A 49 3.64 11.00 -2.19
CA ASN A 49 2.65 10.39 -3.08
C ASN A 49 2.45 8.90 -2.83
N ALA A 50 3.26 8.27 -1.99
CA ALA A 50 3.06 6.89 -1.57
C ALA A 50 2.43 6.82 -0.17
N SER A 51 1.48 5.90 -0.01
CA SER A 51 0.81 5.67 1.27
C SER A 51 0.65 4.18 1.55
N LEU A 52 0.68 3.83 2.84
CA LEU A 52 0.48 2.46 3.32
C LEU A 52 -0.88 2.34 4.02
N MET A 53 -1.68 1.38 3.57
CA MET A 53 -2.91 0.92 4.20
C MET A 53 -2.65 -0.47 4.78
N ALA A 54 -2.22 -0.50 6.05
CA ALA A 54 -2.18 -1.73 6.83
C ALA A 54 -3.55 -1.97 7.46
N LEU A 55 -4.26 -3.00 7.02
CA LEU A 55 -5.58 -3.36 7.53
C LEU A 55 -5.67 -3.46 9.06
N PRO A 56 -4.71 -4.09 9.79
CA PRO A 56 -4.78 -4.16 11.24
C PRO A 56 -4.69 -2.79 11.93
N GLU A 57 -4.01 -1.81 11.33
CA GLU A 57 -3.95 -0.42 11.86
C GLU A 57 -5.29 0.31 11.73
N LEU A 58 -6.16 -0.18 10.84
CA LEU A 58 -7.52 0.32 10.63
C LEU A 58 -8.58 -0.49 11.38
N GLY A 59 -8.17 -1.42 12.25
CA GLY A 59 -9.07 -2.30 12.99
C GLY A 59 -9.66 -3.44 12.16
N ILE A 60 -9.12 -3.70 10.97
CA ILE A 60 -9.51 -4.84 10.12
C ILE A 60 -8.50 -5.96 10.30
N PHE A 61 -8.96 -7.03 10.93
CA PHE A 61 -8.13 -8.19 11.29
C PHE A 61 -8.48 -9.42 10.44
N GLY A 62 -7.61 -10.42 10.47
CA GLY A 62 -7.86 -11.73 9.88
C GLY A 62 -7.64 -11.83 8.36
N ASN A 63 -7.30 -10.71 7.71
CA ASN A 63 -7.02 -10.68 6.28
C ASN A 63 -5.60 -11.19 5.98
N SER A 64 -5.48 -12.14 5.08
CA SER A 64 -4.22 -12.73 4.63
C SER A 64 -3.70 -12.01 3.36
N HIS A 65 -3.02 -12.73 2.46
CA HIS A 65 -2.44 -12.14 1.24
C HIS A 65 -3.49 -11.79 0.18
N LEU A 66 -4.53 -12.62 0.03
CA LEU A 66 -5.53 -12.49 -1.02
C LEU A 66 -6.76 -11.70 -0.54
N VAL A 67 -6.51 -10.50 -0.04
CA VAL A 67 -7.52 -9.64 0.60
C VAL A 67 -8.80 -9.45 -0.24
N MET A 68 -8.66 -9.36 -1.57
CA MET A 68 -9.78 -9.06 -2.47
C MET A 68 -10.81 -10.21 -2.61
N ILE A 69 -10.46 -11.43 -2.21
CA ILE A 69 -11.36 -12.59 -2.23
C ILE A 69 -11.84 -12.99 -0.83
N GLU A 70 -11.38 -12.30 0.22
CA GLU A 70 -11.75 -12.64 1.58
C GLU A 70 -13.18 -12.22 1.93
N ARG A 71 -13.70 -12.72 3.05
CA ARG A 71 -15.10 -12.55 3.44
C ARG A 71 -15.52 -11.09 3.62
N ASN A 72 -14.58 -10.22 3.99
CA ASN A 72 -14.80 -8.79 4.17
C ASN A 72 -14.20 -7.98 3.00
N ASN A 73 -14.07 -8.56 1.82
CA ASN A 73 -13.54 -7.89 0.63
C ASN A 73 -14.30 -6.58 0.30
N LEU A 74 -15.62 -6.53 0.50
CA LEU A 74 -16.41 -5.31 0.28
C LEU A 74 -16.03 -4.20 1.27
N GLN A 75 -15.80 -4.53 2.54
CA GLN A 75 -15.31 -3.57 3.53
C GLN A 75 -13.94 -3.00 3.14
N VAL A 76 -13.06 -3.84 2.61
CA VAL A 76 -11.74 -3.40 2.11
C VAL A 76 -11.91 -2.55 0.84
N ALA A 77 -12.81 -2.93 -0.07
CA ALA A 77 -13.11 -2.17 -1.27
C ALA A 77 -13.60 -0.75 -0.94
N ASP A 78 -14.46 -0.60 0.08
CA ASP A 78 -14.93 0.71 0.55
C ASP A 78 -13.76 1.61 1.00
N LEU A 79 -12.78 1.05 1.72
CA LEU A 79 -11.58 1.78 2.13
C LEU A 79 -10.70 2.19 0.93
N LEU A 80 -10.57 1.30 -0.06
CA LEU A 80 -9.83 1.59 -1.29
C LEU A 80 -10.50 2.72 -2.06
N ILE A 81 -11.82 2.67 -2.22
CA ILE A 81 -12.61 3.71 -2.91
C ILE A 81 -12.46 5.05 -2.19
N GLN A 82 -12.65 5.08 -0.87
CA GLN A 82 -12.45 6.31 -0.08
C GLN A 82 -11.04 6.88 -0.24
N ARG A 83 -10.02 6.03 -0.37
CA ARG A 83 -8.65 6.48 -0.60
C ARG A 83 -8.48 7.02 -2.02
N LEU A 84 -9.07 6.38 -3.03
CA LEU A 84 -9.06 6.84 -4.41
C LEU A 84 -9.72 8.22 -4.55
N GLU A 85 -10.88 8.45 -3.93
CA GLU A 85 -11.56 9.75 -3.96
C GLU A 85 -10.72 10.88 -3.37
N LYS A 86 -10.00 10.61 -2.27
CA LYS A 86 -9.11 11.59 -1.63
C LYS A 86 -7.93 11.99 -2.51
N VAL A 87 -7.48 11.07 -3.36
CA VAL A 87 -6.32 11.28 -4.25
C VAL A 87 -6.76 11.85 -5.60
N LEU A 88 -7.92 11.44 -6.10
CA LEU A 88 -8.50 11.81 -7.38
C LEU A 88 -9.94 12.35 -7.17
N PRO A 89 -10.08 13.59 -6.67
CA PRO A 89 -11.39 14.19 -6.49
C PRO A 89 -12.13 14.28 -7.84
N GLY A 90 -13.33 13.69 -7.91
CA GLY A 90 -14.17 13.69 -9.12
C GLY A 90 -14.16 12.41 -9.96
N LEU A 91 -13.48 11.34 -9.53
CA LEU A 91 -13.44 10.06 -10.26
C LEU A 91 -14.81 9.35 -10.36
N MET A 92 -15.70 9.54 -9.38
CA MET A 92 -16.99 8.86 -9.29
C MET A 92 -18.20 9.77 -9.53
N GLN A 93 -18.02 10.85 -10.30
CA GLN A 93 -19.13 11.69 -10.76
C GLN A 93 -19.71 11.21 -12.09
#